data_AF-A0A1B2QYP8-F1
#
_entry.id   AF-A0A1B2QYP8-F1
#
_cell.length_a   1.000
_cell.length_b   1.000
_cell.length_c   1.000
_cell.angle_alpha   90.00
_cell.angle_beta   90.00
_cell.angle_gamma   90.00
#
_symmetry.space_group_name_H-M   'P 1'
#
loop_
_entity.id
_entity.type
_entity.pdbx_description
1 polymer ?
#
loop_
_entity_poly.entity_id
_entity_poly.type
_entity_poly.pdbx_seq_one_letter_code
_entity_poly.pdbx_strand_id
1 'polypeptide(L)'
;MPDVLFTANARAFGGRQLDAFQNIYGSIPATGTQIELATGVFQLMPQPQAFWTGTSAAGFDGFNFDASRVARTSSETRPVNVVFHPRIHA
;
A
#
# COMPACT_ATOMS: atom_id res chain seq x y z
N MET A 1 17.52 -30.31 20.09
CA MET A 1 17.31 -29.75 18.75
C MET A 1 15.90 -29.17 18.73
N PRO A 2 15.69 -27.85 18.81
CA PRO A 2 14.32 -27.33 18.71
C PRO A 2 13.84 -27.56 17.27
N ASP A 3 12.73 -28.29 17.16
CA ASP A 3 12.06 -28.62 15.91
C ASP A 3 11.57 -27.31 15.27
N VAL A 4 12.18 -26.94 14.13
CA VAL A 4 11.76 -25.76 13.38
C VAL A 4 10.47 -26.14 12.66
N LEU A 5 9.33 -25.67 13.18
CA LEU A 5 8.04 -25.78 12.52
C LEU A 5 8.10 -25.07 11.15
N PHE A 6 8.33 -25.83 10.08
CA PHE A 6 8.23 -25.40 8.67
C PHE A 6 6.78 -25.15 8.23
N THR A 7 5.96 -24.61 9.10
CA THR A 7 4.60 -24.21 8.76
C THR A 7 4.73 -22.75 8.39
N ALA A 8 4.77 -22.42 7.10
CA ALA A 8 4.90 -21.04 6.58
C ALA A 8 3.67 -20.17 6.95
N ASN A 9 3.42 -19.99 8.24
CA ASN A 9 2.17 -19.50 8.83
C ASN A 9 0.91 -20.22 8.30
N ALA A 10 1.03 -21.49 7.90
CA ALA A 10 -0.12 -22.26 7.40
C ALA A 10 -1.13 -22.50 8.53
N ARG A 11 -2.40 -22.27 8.23
CA ARG A 11 -3.49 -22.32 9.20
C ARG A 11 -4.02 -23.75 9.35
N ALA A 12 -4.58 -24.06 10.52
CA ALA A 12 -5.23 -25.35 10.75
C ALA A 12 -6.35 -25.61 9.72
N PHE A 13 -6.50 -26.86 9.31
CA PHE A 13 -7.56 -27.29 8.40
C PHE A 13 -8.95 -26.91 8.95
N GLY A 14 -9.84 -26.45 8.07
CA GLY A 14 -11.16 -25.92 8.45
C GLY A 14 -11.14 -24.50 9.04
N GLY A 15 -9.97 -23.87 9.19
CA GLY A 15 -9.85 -22.46 9.56
C GLY A 15 -10.28 -21.52 8.43
N ARG A 16 -10.84 -20.36 8.79
CA ARG A 16 -11.18 -19.28 7.85
C ARG A 16 -10.16 -18.14 7.91
N GLN A 17 -10.02 -17.42 6.80
CA GLN A 17 -9.20 -16.22 6.70
C GLN A 17 -10.04 -15.07 6.14
N LEU A 18 -9.84 -13.86 6.69
CA LEU A 18 -10.39 -12.64 6.12
C LEU A 18 -9.55 -12.20 4.92
N ASP A 19 -10.17 -11.48 3.99
CA ASP A 19 -9.45 -10.80 2.92
C ASP A 19 -8.26 -10.01 3.47
N ALA A 20 -7.14 -10.09 2.76
CA ALA A 20 -5.91 -9.40 3.12
C ALA A 20 -5.30 -8.76 1.87
N PHE A 21 -4.76 -7.56 2.05
CA PHE A 21 -3.99 -6.86 1.04
C PHE A 21 -2.50 -6.94 1.37
N GLN A 22 -1.65 -6.99 0.35
CA GLN A 22 -0.21 -6.94 0.54
C GLN A 22 0.23 -5.55 1.03
N ASN A 23 1.38 -5.48 1.71
CA ASN A 23 1.94 -4.19 2.09
C ASN A 23 2.24 -3.34 0.84
N ILE A 24 1.80 -2.09 0.83
CA ILE A 24 2.10 -1.11 -0.21
C ILE A 24 2.98 -0.02 0.35
N TYR A 25 3.98 0.36 -0.44
CA TYR A 25 4.96 1.36 -0.06
C TYR A 25 5.12 2.39 -1.17
N GLY A 26 5.69 3.51 -0.77
CA GLY A 26 6.13 4.58 -1.63
C GLY A 26 7.21 5.36 -0.91
N SER A 27 7.90 6.23 -1.63
CA SER A 27 8.91 7.09 -1.04
C SER A 27 8.71 8.53 -1.46
N ILE A 28 9.13 9.42 -0.57
CA ILE A 28 9.21 10.86 -0.76
C ILE A 28 10.64 11.26 -0.37
N PRO A 29 11.58 11.35 -1.32
CA PRO A 29 12.91 11.86 -1.04
C PRO A 29 12.85 13.36 -0.72
N ALA A 30 13.43 13.76 0.40
CA ALA A 30 13.62 15.17 0.75
C ALA A 30 14.98 15.64 0.21
N THR A 31 15.00 16.64 -0.67
CA THR A 31 16.26 17.21 -1.21
C THR A 31 16.78 18.40 -0.40
N GLY A 32 16.15 18.69 0.75
CA GLY A 32 16.54 19.76 1.68
C GLY A 32 16.00 21.15 1.33
N THR A 33 15.44 21.32 0.14
CA THR A 33 14.82 22.58 -0.33
C THR A 33 13.40 22.40 -0.83
N GLN A 34 13.07 21.21 -1.37
CA GLN A 34 11.75 20.87 -1.89
C GLN A 34 11.55 19.34 -2.02
N ILE A 35 10.31 18.88 -2.11
CA ILE A 35 9.94 17.52 -2.51
C ILE A 35 9.81 17.48 -4.03
N GLU A 36 10.81 16.92 -4.70
CA GLU A 36 10.89 16.89 -6.18
C GLU A 36 10.32 15.62 -6.79
N LEU A 37 10.16 14.58 -5.98
CA LEU A 37 9.77 13.27 -6.44
C LEU A 37 8.87 12.58 -5.42
N ALA A 38 7.94 11.77 -5.92
CA ALA A 38 7.16 10.85 -5.13
C ALA A 38 6.98 9.55 -5.92
N THR A 39 7.03 8.40 -5.24
CA THR A 39 6.91 7.08 -5.88
C THR A 39 5.82 6.22 -5.22
N GLY A 40 5.33 5.24 -5.98
CA GLY A 40 4.32 4.30 -5.50
C GLY A 40 3.00 4.98 -5.15
N VAL A 41 2.56 4.76 -3.91
CA VAL A 41 1.32 5.33 -3.34
C VAL A 41 1.34 6.85 -3.19
N PHE A 42 2.52 7.48 -3.23
CA PHE A 42 2.64 8.93 -3.09
C PHE A 42 2.67 9.64 -4.45
N GLN A 43 2.11 10.85 -4.47
CA GLN A 43 2.20 11.77 -5.60
C GLN A 43 2.34 13.21 -5.14
N LEU A 44 3.03 14.02 -5.93
CA LEU A 44 3.17 15.46 -5.69
C LEU A 44 1.86 16.17 -6.02
N MET A 45 1.45 17.10 -5.17
CA MET A 45 0.34 18.01 -5.48
C MET A 45 0.91 19.30 -6.09
N PRO A 46 0.37 19.79 -7.22
CA PRO A 46 0.78 21.07 -7.77
C PRO A 46 0.50 22.19 -6.75
N GLN A 47 1.53 22.92 -6.36
CA GLN A 47 1.43 24.11 -5.50
C GLN A 47 1.85 25.36 -6.28
N PRO A 48 1.11 26.47 -6.16
CA PRO A 48 1.39 27.70 -6.91
C PRO A 48 2.55 28.55 -6.36
N GLN A 49 3.19 28.16 -5.25
CA GLN A 49 4.23 28.98 -4.60
C GLN A 49 5.63 28.39 -4.76
N ALA A 50 6.59 29.27 -5.07
CA ALA A 50 8.00 28.94 -5.20
C ALA A 50 8.61 28.60 -3.83
N PHE A 51 9.55 27.65 -3.86
CA PHE A 51 10.19 27.04 -2.71
C PHE A 51 11.20 27.96 -2.01
N TRP A 52 11.61 27.51 -0.82
CA TRP A 52 12.45 28.18 0.16
C TRP A 52 13.73 28.80 -0.44
N THR A 53 13.81 30.14 -0.43
CA THR A 53 15.07 30.90 -0.59
C THR A 53 15.18 31.97 0.50
N GLY A 54 15.27 31.62 1.80
CA GLY A 54 15.60 32.61 2.85
C GLY A 54 15.02 32.38 4.25
N THR A 55 15.18 33.36 5.14
CA THR A 55 14.84 33.30 6.58
C THR A 55 13.36 33.42 6.93
N SER A 56 12.47 33.52 5.94
CA SER A 56 11.02 33.59 6.14
C SER A 56 10.34 32.35 5.58
N ALA A 57 9.36 31.81 6.32
CA ALA A 57 8.60 30.62 5.90
C ALA A 57 7.81 30.93 4.61
N ALA A 58 8.13 30.24 3.52
CA ALA A 58 7.39 30.30 2.27
C ALA A 58 7.11 28.87 1.78
N GLY A 59 5.82 28.51 1.72
CA GLY A 59 5.33 27.26 1.12
C GLY A 59 5.45 26.00 1.98
N PHE A 60 4.55 25.04 1.72
CA PHE A 60 4.68 23.65 2.15
C PHE A 60 4.56 22.74 0.92
N ASP A 61 5.33 21.66 0.90
CA ASP A 61 5.25 20.69 -0.19
C ASP A 61 4.05 19.78 0.03
N GLY A 62 3.04 19.96 -0.81
CA GLY A 62 1.87 19.11 -0.81
C GLY A 62 2.20 17.77 -1.46
N PHE A 63 1.97 16.68 -0.73
CA PHE A 63 1.91 15.35 -1.30
C PHE A 63 0.57 14.70 -0.93
N ASN A 64 0.11 13.80 -1.78
CA ASN A 64 -1.07 12.99 -1.53
C ASN A 64 -0.69 11.52 -1.45
N PHE A 65 -1.34 10.79 -0.56
CA PHE A 65 -1.34 9.34 -0.53
C PHE A 65 -2.59 8.83 -1.27
N ASP A 66 -2.38 7.97 -2.26
CA ASP A 66 -3.45 7.34 -3.00
C ASP A 66 -3.09 5.87 -3.30
N ALA A 67 -3.73 4.95 -2.58
CA ALA A 67 -3.54 3.52 -2.76
C ALA A 67 -3.99 3.03 -4.15
N SER A 68 -4.91 3.74 -4.80
CA SER A 68 -5.46 3.33 -6.10
C SER A 68 -4.41 3.34 -7.23
N ARG A 69 -3.29 4.02 -7.01
CA ARG A 69 -2.15 4.11 -7.94
C ARG A 69 -1.44 2.77 -8.16
N VAL A 70 -1.48 1.89 -7.16
CA VAL A 70 -0.75 0.60 -7.18
C VAL A 70 -1.66 -0.59 -6.88
N ALA A 71 -2.90 -0.33 -6.48
CA ALA A 71 -3.87 -1.34 -6.09
C ALA A 71 -5.27 -0.96 -6.60
N ARG A 72 -6.10 -1.92 -7.00
CA ARG A 72 -7.50 -1.62 -7.27
C ARG A 72 -8.24 -1.39 -5.95
N THR A 73 -9.06 -0.35 -5.89
CA THR A 73 -9.92 -0.08 -4.74
C THR A 73 -11.26 -0.77 -4.92
N SER A 74 -11.71 -1.49 -3.89
CA SER A 74 -12.95 -2.27 -3.87
C SER A 74 -13.34 -2.52 -2.40
N SER A 75 -14.58 -2.94 -2.15
CA SER A 75 -15.02 -3.42 -0.83
C SER A 75 -14.47 -4.81 -0.48
N GLU A 76 -13.88 -5.53 -1.44
CA GLU A 76 -13.38 -6.90 -1.30
C GLU A 76 -12.06 -7.06 -2.06
N THR A 77 -11.09 -7.76 -1.46
CA THR A 77 -9.77 -8.03 -2.08
C THR A 77 -9.75 -9.44 -2.63
N ARG A 78 -10.16 -9.60 -3.89
CA ARG A 78 -10.10 -10.88 -4.60
C ARG A 78 -9.61 -10.73 -6.04
N PRO A 79 -8.93 -11.75 -6.59
CA PRO A 79 -8.69 -11.81 -8.03
C PRO A 79 -10.00 -12.05 -8.78
N VAL A 80 -9.95 -11.98 -10.11
CA VAL A 80 -11.07 -12.37 -10.97
C VAL A 80 -11.38 -13.85 -10.73
N ASN A 81 -12.64 -14.17 -10.46
CA ASN A 81 -13.10 -15.53 -10.20
C ASN A 81 -14.49 -15.79 -10.79
N VAL A 82 -14.90 -17.07 -10.75
CA VAL A 82 -16.25 -17.53 -11.07
C VAL A 82 -16.76 -18.36 -9.88
N VAL A 83 -18.04 -18.23 -9.57
CA VAL A 83 -18.67 -18.89 -8.41
C VAL A 83 -19.22 -20.26 -8.81
N PHE A 84 -18.91 -21.27 -7.99
CA PHE A 84 -19.42 -22.64 -8.12
C PHE A 84 -19.95 -23.15 -6.77
N HIS A 85 -20.84 -24.13 -6.79
CA HIS A 85 -21.31 -24.80 -5.58
C HIS A 85 -20.32 -25.89 -5.13
N PRO A 86 -19.77 -25.83 -3.90
CA PRO A 86 -18.92 -26.90 -3.38
C PRO A 86 -19.74 -28.17 -3.10
N ARG A 87 -19.14 -29.35 -3.31
CA ARG A 87 -19.69 -30.66 -2.92
C ARG A 87 -18.71 -31.42 -2.04
N ILE A 88 -19.26 -32.13 -1.05
CA ILE A 88 -18.52 -33.03 -0.17
C ILE A 88 -19.09 -34.43 -0.40
N HIS A 89 -18.21 -35.42 -0.56
CA HIS A 89 -18.56 -36.83 -0.69
C HIS A 89 -18.30 -37.54 0.64
N ALA A 90 -19.16 -38.49 0.97
CA ALA A 90 -19.02 -39.38 2.11
C ALA A 90 -18.31 -40.68 1.71
#